data_AF-A0AAD6X580-F1
#
_entry.id   AF-A0AAD6X580-F1
#
_cell.length_a   1.000
_cell.length_b   1.000
_cell.length_c   1.000
_cell.angle_alpha   90.00
_cell.angle_beta   90.00
_cell.angle_gamma   90.00
#
_symmetry.space_group_name_H-M   'P 1'
#
loop_
_entity.id
_entity.type
_entity.pdbx_description
1 polymer ?
#
loop_
_entity_poly.entity_id
_entity_poly.type
_entity_poly.pdbx_seq_one_letter_code
_entity_poly.pdbx_strand_id
1 'polypeptide(L)'
;LSWSERRTTKAAQKLPDNYEKILEEAFFRQAHVICDYAVPAGLRVNTDQTQIVYQQGTGSTWTQRGAKQVASVGKDEKRAFTLVPSISASGRILATQAVFSGKKMASCPSLTAGRYDEAVDLGYAMLPSGTSTYWSNHETMHVLVDDIIAPYFESTKVELGLLKSQVSIWLIDCWSVHKSKDFLAWMKKHHKNIIVLFVPGGCT
;
A
#
# COMPACT_ATOMS: atom_id res chain seq x y z
N LEU A 1 -26.13 0.34 38.06
CA LEU A 1 -24.99 0.88 37.28
C LEU A 1 -25.52 1.53 36.00
N SER A 2 -25.46 2.85 35.89
CA SER A 2 -25.99 3.68 34.78
C SER A 2 -25.09 3.70 33.53
N TRP A 3 -24.66 2.52 33.09
CA TRP A 3 -23.76 2.34 31.94
C TRP A 3 -24.56 1.88 30.71
N SER A 4 -24.02 2.13 29.52
CA SER A 4 -24.53 1.64 28.23
C SER A 4 -23.38 1.30 27.31
N GLU A 5 -23.54 0.24 26.51
CA GLU A 5 -22.63 -0.05 25.40
C GLU A 5 -22.66 1.09 24.38
N ARG A 6 -21.48 1.48 23.88
CA ARG A 6 -21.34 2.51 22.85
C ARG A 6 -20.39 2.05 21.76
N ARG A 7 -20.80 2.33 20.51
CA ARG A 7 -19.94 2.17 19.33
C ARG A 7 -19.13 3.42 19.15
N THR A 8 -17.84 3.25 18.89
CA THR A 8 -16.96 4.35 18.55
C THR A 8 -17.24 4.88 17.13
N THR A 9 -17.35 6.19 16.96
CA THR A 9 -17.59 6.85 15.68
C THR A 9 -16.29 7.44 15.10
N LYS A 10 -16.04 7.26 13.79
CA LYS A 10 -14.98 7.98 13.03
C LYS A 10 -15.61 9.05 12.14
N ALA A 11 -14.85 10.09 11.80
CA ALA A 11 -15.29 11.14 10.88
C ALA A 11 -15.60 10.54 9.50
N ALA A 12 -16.72 10.97 8.90
CA ALA A 12 -17.05 10.61 7.52
C ALA A 12 -16.02 11.22 6.57
N GLN A 13 -15.56 10.42 5.61
CA GLN A 13 -14.72 10.90 4.51
C GLN A 13 -15.49 11.95 3.72
N LYS A 14 -14.85 13.10 3.46
CA LYS A 14 -15.41 14.15 2.61
C LYS A 14 -14.85 13.98 1.21
N LEU A 15 -15.73 13.74 0.25
CA LEU A 15 -15.38 13.73 -1.17
C LEU A 15 -15.06 15.17 -1.62
N PRO A 16 -14.13 15.36 -2.55
CA PRO A 16 -13.97 16.64 -3.24
C PRO A 16 -15.24 17.02 -3.99
N ASP A 17 -15.52 18.32 -4.13
CA ASP A 17 -16.73 18.81 -4.83
C ASP A 17 -16.79 18.34 -6.30
N ASN A 18 -15.64 18.07 -6.91
CA ASN A 18 -15.50 17.62 -8.30
C ASN A 18 -15.08 16.14 -8.43
N TYR A 19 -15.38 15.30 -7.43
CA TYR A 19 -14.95 13.89 -7.41
C TYR A 19 -15.36 13.10 -8.66
N GLU A 20 -16.55 13.33 -9.21
CA GLU A 20 -17.05 12.64 -10.42
C GLU A 20 -16.13 12.86 -11.62
N LYS A 21 -15.77 14.13 -11.87
CA LYS A 21 -14.84 14.50 -12.94
C LYS A 21 -13.44 13.91 -12.70
N ILE A 22 -12.97 13.94 -11.45
CA ILE A 22 -11.66 13.38 -11.09
C ILE A 22 -11.61 11.87 -11.36
N LEU A 23 -12.67 11.15 -10.98
CA LEU A 23 -12.80 9.72 -11.22
C LEU A 23 -12.91 9.40 -12.71
N GLU A 24 -13.69 10.17 -13.45
CA GLU A 24 -13.83 10.05 -14.90
C GLU A 24 -12.49 10.26 -15.63
N GLU A 25 -11.74 11.32 -15.28
CA GLU A 25 -10.41 11.56 -15.83
C GLU A 25 -9.43 10.43 -15.48
N ALA A 26 -9.48 9.90 -14.26
CA ALA A 26 -8.63 8.78 -13.85
C ALA A 26 -8.96 7.51 -14.63
N PHE A 27 -10.25 7.23 -14.82
CA PHE A 27 -10.74 6.14 -15.66
C PHE A 27 -10.24 6.27 -17.09
N PHE A 28 -10.41 7.44 -17.72
CA PHE A 28 -9.95 7.65 -19.10
C PHE A 28 -8.43 7.53 -19.26
N ARG A 29 -7.64 8.04 -18.30
CA ARG A 29 -6.18 7.86 -18.31
C ARG A 29 -5.80 6.39 -18.27
N GLN A 30 -6.43 5.60 -17.39
CA GLN A 30 -6.15 4.18 -17.28
C GLN A 30 -6.60 3.42 -18.54
N ALA A 31 -7.80 3.69 -19.04
CA ALA A 31 -8.33 3.08 -20.26
C ALA A 31 -7.43 3.37 -21.47
N HIS A 32 -7.00 4.62 -21.63
CA HIS A 32 -6.09 5.03 -22.70
C HIS A 32 -4.77 4.24 -22.67
N VAL A 33 -4.10 4.16 -21.52
CA VAL A 33 -2.84 3.40 -21.41
C VAL A 33 -3.06 1.91 -21.68
N ILE A 34 -4.14 1.32 -21.17
CA ILE A 34 -4.45 -0.09 -21.41
C ILE A 34 -4.66 -0.35 -22.90
N CYS A 35 -5.42 0.50 -23.59
CA CYS A 35 -5.72 0.34 -25.01
C CYS A 35 -4.48 0.56 -25.89
N ASP A 36 -3.77 1.67 -25.71
CA ASP A 36 -2.67 2.07 -26.58
C ASP A 36 -1.45 1.14 -26.48
N TYR A 37 -1.21 0.59 -25.28
CA TYR A 37 -0.09 -0.33 -25.04
C TYR A 37 -0.52 -1.80 -24.92
N ALA A 38 -1.79 -2.10 -25.17
CA ALA A 38 -2.38 -3.44 -25.05
C ALA A 38 -2.01 -4.14 -23.73
N VAL A 39 -2.08 -3.42 -22.60
CA VAL A 39 -1.58 -3.92 -21.30
C VAL A 39 -2.50 -5.04 -20.76
N PRO A 40 -2.05 -6.30 -20.70
CA PRO A 40 -2.88 -7.42 -20.25
C PRO A 40 -3.14 -7.36 -18.75
N ALA A 41 -4.15 -8.11 -18.28
CA ALA A 41 -4.54 -8.13 -16.87
C ALA A 41 -3.41 -8.45 -15.90
N GLY A 42 -2.53 -9.39 -16.26
CA GLY A 42 -1.37 -9.76 -15.43
C GLY A 42 -0.36 -8.64 -15.23
N LEU A 43 -0.29 -7.65 -16.13
CA LEU A 43 0.65 -6.52 -16.07
C LEU A 43 0.02 -5.22 -15.55
N ARG A 44 -1.12 -5.33 -14.85
CA ARG A 44 -1.76 -4.20 -14.16
C ARG A 44 -1.79 -4.53 -12.67
N VAL A 45 -0.99 -3.84 -11.86
CA VAL A 45 -0.91 -4.06 -10.41
C VAL A 45 -1.41 -2.84 -9.68
N ASN A 46 -2.29 -3.06 -8.70
CA ASN A 46 -2.69 -2.05 -7.72
C ASN A 46 -1.97 -2.31 -6.40
N THR A 47 -1.46 -1.26 -5.77
CA THR A 47 -0.81 -1.29 -4.47
C THR A 47 -1.47 -0.30 -3.54
N ASP A 48 -1.69 -0.72 -2.31
CA ASP A 48 -2.15 0.13 -1.21
C ASP A 48 -1.18 0.04 -0.03
N GLN A 49 -1.26 0.98 0.90
CA GLN A 49 -0.51 0.97 2.16
C GLN A 49 -1.47 1.02 3.33
N THR A 50 -1.39 0.03 4.22
CA THR A 50 -2.29 -0.07 5.36
C THR A 50 -1.53 -0.19 6.67
N GLN A 51 -2.03 0.47 7.69
CA GLN A 51 -1.49 0.39 9.04
C GLN A 51 -1.97 -0.89 9.71
N ILE A 52 -1.03 -1.72 10.17
CA ILE A 52 -1.31 -2.89 10.99
C ILE A 52 -0.89 -2.60 12.44
N VAL A 53 -1.87 -2.51 13.34
CA VAL A 53 -1.62 -2.40 14.80
C VAL A 53 -1.35 -3.78 15.38
N TYR A 54 -0.36 -3.88 16.30
CA TYR A 54 -0.02 -5.16 16.94
C TYR A 54 -1.15 -5.69 17.83
N GLN A 55 -1.93 -4.79 18.42
CA GLN A 55 -3.07 -5.13 19.26
C GLN A 55 -4.28 -4.33 18.81
N GLN A 56 -5.27 -5.02 18.23
CA GLN A 56 -6.52 -4.37 17.84
C GLN A 56 -7.36 -4.08 19.09
N GLY A 57 -7.73 -2.81 19.28
CA GLY A 57 -8.72 -2.43 20.30
C GLY A 57 -10.14 -2.86 19.92
N THR A 58 -11.05 -2.85 20.89
CA THR A 58 -12.47 -3.17 20.64
C THR A 58 -13.23 -1.95 20.11
N GLY A 59 -14.14 -2.20 19.15
CA GLY A 59 -15.03 -1.17 18.58
C GLY A 59 -16.20 -0.75 19.49
N SER A 60 -16.40 -1.50 20.57
CA SER A 60 -17.38 -1.23 21.62
C SER A 60 -16.70 -1.17 23.00
N THR A 61 -17.28 -0.35 23.86
CA THR A 61 -16.90 -0.26 25.28
C THR A 61 -18.14 0.13 26.10
N TRP A 62 -18.08 -0.10 27.40
CA TRP A 62 -19.09 0.33 28.34
C TRP A 62 -18.70 1.71 28.89
N THR A 63 -19.64 2.66 28.89
CA THR A 63 -19.44 3.97 29.50
C THR A 63 -20.72 4.48 30.14
N GLN A 64 -20.64 5.54 30.94
CA GLN A 64 -21.79 6.16 31.58
C GLN A 64 -22.79 6.67 30.53
N ARG A 65 -24.09 6.43 30.76
CA ARG A 65 -25.15 6.95 29.89
C ARG A 65 -25.05 8.47 29.79
N GLY A 66 -25.03 9.00 28.56
CA GLY A 66 -24.92 10.43 28.29
C GLY A 66 -23.51 10.93 28.00
N ALA A 67 -22.48 10.07 28.08
CA ALA A 67 -21.13 10.42 27.68
C ALA A 67 -21.06 10.83 26.19
N LYS A 68 -20.54 12.02 25.92
CA LYS A 68 -20.37 12.56 24.55
C LYS A 68 -19.10 12.06 23.86
N GLN A 69 -18.10 11.64 24.62
CA GLN A 69 -16.85 11.08 24.12
C GLN A 69 -16.58 9.77 24.86
N VAL A 70 -16.24 8.73 24.09
CA VAL A 70 -16.06 7.36 24.59
C VAL A 70 -14.68 6.88 24.17
N ALA A 71 -13.74 6.89 25.11
CA ALA A 71 -12.40 6.32 24.91
C ALA A 71 -12.49 4.80 24.92
N SER A 72 -11.73 4.13 24.04
CA SER A 72 -11.60 2.66 24.02
C SER A 72 -10.14 2.28 24.18
N VAL A 73 -9.87 1.23 24.96
CA VAL A 73 -8.53 0.68 25.12
C VAL A 73 -8.09 0.05 23.80
N GLY A 74 -6.86 0.35 23.36
CA GLY A 74 -6.29 -0.16 22.11
C GLY A 74 -6.72 0.59 20.84
N LYS A 75 -7.61 1.59 20.92
CA LYS A 75 -7.89 2.49 19.79
C LYS A 75 -6.80 3.52 19.53
N ASP A 76 -6.11 3.92 20.59
CA ASP A 76 -4.97 4.83 20.53
C ASP A 76 -3.62 4.06 20.55
N GLU A 77 -3.63 2.76 20.26
CA GLU A 77 -2.38 2.00 20.10
C GLU A 77 -1.60 2.55 18.89
N LYS A 78 -0.41 3.06 19.15
CA LYS A 78 0.45 3.70 18.14
C LYS A 78 1.54 2.77 17.63
N ARG A 79 1.77 1.63 18.31
CA ARG A 79 2.69 0.59 17.85
C ARG A 79 2.04 -0.15 16.70
N ALA A 80 2.55 0.13 15.52
CA ALA A 80 2.10 -0.44 14.27
C ALA A 80 3.27 -0.59 13.32
N PHE A 81 3.03 -1.32 12.24
CA PHE A 81 3.88 -1.33 11.05
C PHE A 81 3.01 -1.02 9.83
N THR A 82 3.62 -0.55 8.74
CA THR A 82 2.92 -0.41 7.46
C THR A 82 3.04 -1.71 6.68
N LEU A 83 1.92 -2.27 6.25
CA LEU A 83 1.88 -3.36 5.28
C LEU A 83 1.55 -2.78 3.90
N VAL A 84 2.27 -3.24 2.88
CA VAL A 84 2.13 -2.78 1.50
C VAL A 84 1.70 -3.94 0.60
N PRO A 85 0.39 -4.29 0.59
CA PRO A 85 -0.14 -5.31 -0.31
C PRO A 85 -0.17 -4.82 -1.75
N SER A 86 0.10 -5.74 -2.68
CA SER A 86 0.01 -5.50 -4.12
C SER A 86 -0.71 -6.66 -4.80
N ILE A 87 -1.69 -6.34 -5.66
CA ILE A 87 -2.54 -7.33 -6.33
C ILE A 87 -2.65 -6.98 -7.82
N SER A 88 -2.47 -7.97 -8.68
CA SER A 88 -2.66 -7.82 -10.11
C SER A 88 -4.13 -7.90 -10.51
N ALA A 89 -4.49 -7.30 -11.65
CA ALA A 89 -5.83 -7.38 -12.20
C ALA A 89 -6.18 -8.79 -12.74
N SER A 90 -5.23 -9.74 -12.76
CA SER A 90 -5.51 -11.17 -12.96
C SER A 90 -5.80 -11.93 -11.67
N GLY A 91 -5.78 -11.25 -10.51
CA GLY A 91 -6.08 -11.82 -9.20
C GLY A 91 -4.88 -12.44 -8.48
N ARG A 92 -3.64 -12.20 -8.95
CA ARG A 92 -2.43 -12.67 -8.25
C ARG A 92 -2.04 -11.69 -7.18
N ILE A 93 -1.85 -12.21 -5.96
CA ILE A 93 -1.26 -11.45 -4.85
C ILE A 93 0.26 -11.53 -4.99
N LEU A 94 0.93 -10.39 -4.94
CA LEU A 94 2.39 -10.29 -4.94
C LEU A 94 2.92 -10.46 -3.52
N ALA A 95 4.23 -10.68 -3.41
CA ALA A 95 4.90 -10.59 -2.13
C ALA A 95 4.62 -9.24 -1.45
N THR A 96 4.37 -9.24 -0.14
CA THR A 96 4.10 -8.03 0.63
C THR A 96 5.37 -7.44 1.23
N GLN A 97 5.44 -6.12 1.27
CA GLN A 97 6.42 -5.39 2.06
C GLN A 97 5.82 -4.97 3.41
N ALA A 98 6.58 -5.14 4.49
CA ALA A 98 6.26 -4.68 5.83
C ALA A 98 7.34 -3.70 6.32
N VAL A 99 6.92 -2.47 6.66
CA VAL A 99 7.81 -1.39 7.10
C VAL A 99 7.62 -1.13 8.60
N PHE A 100 8.68 -1.35 9.37
CA PHE A 100 8.72 -1.26 10.82
C PHE A 100 9.37 0.05 11.29
N SER A 101 8.91 0.60 12.41
CA SER A 101 9.57 1.77 12.99
C SER A 101 10.96 1.43 13.52
N GLY A 102 11.97 2.19 13.11
CA GLY A 102 13.34 2.05 13.61
C GLY A 102 14.38 2.24 12.52
N LYS A 103 15.66 2.33 12.93
CA LYS A 103 16.79 2.61 12.02
C LYS A 103 17.52 1.37 11.51
N LYS A 104 17.34 0.23 12.18
CA LYS A 104 18.15 -0.98 11.97
C LYS A 104 17.25 -2.20 11.82
N MET A 105 17.77 -3.25 11.17
CA MET A 105 17.10 -4.55 11.02
C MET A 105 16.66 -5.17 12.36
N ALA A 106 17.36 -4.85 13.45
CA ALA A 106 16.93 -5.27 14.80
C ALA A 106 15.55 -4.72 15.24
N SER A 107 14.97 -3.78 14.49
CA SER A 107 13.61 -3.26 14.71
C SER A 107 12.54 -4.05 13.94
N CYS A 108 12.96 -4.95 13.06
CA CYS A 108 12.12 -5.87 12.31
C CYS A 108 12.00 -7.21 13.07
N PRO A 109 11.13 -8.14 12.63
CA PRO A 109 11.06 -9.49 13.19
C PRO A 109 12.43 -10.17 13.23
N SER A 110 12.66 -10.96 14.28
CA SER A 110 13.91 -11.72 14.45
C SER A 110 14.10 -12.68 13.27
N LEU A 111 15.35 -12.87 12.85
CA LEU A 111 15.72 -13.90 11.87
C LEU A 111 15.37 -15.32 12.34
N THR A 112 15.24 -15.51 13.66
CA THR A 112 14.82 -16.78 14.27
C THR A 112 13.32 -16.88 14.52
N ALA A 113 12.53 -15.90 14.05
CA ALA A 113 11.08 -15.96 14.16
C ALA A 113 10.54 -17.16 13.34
N GLY A 114 9.47 -17.77 13.82
CA GLY A 114 8.84 -18.88 13.11
C GLY A 114 8.45 -18.47 11.69
N ARG A 115 8.79 -19.31 10.71
CA ARG A 115 8.52 -19.10 9.27
C ARG A 115 9.24 -17.89 8.64
N TYR A 116 10.29 -17.35 9.28
CA TYR A 116 11.09 -16.28 8.68
C TYR A 116 11.71 -16.72 7.35
N ASP A 117 12.29 -17.92 7.29
CA ASP A 117 12.90 -18.46 6.08
C ASP A 117 11.87 -18.60 4.94
N GLU A 118 10.67 -19.13 5.25
CA GLU A 118 9.58 -19.22 4.28
C GLU A 118 9.15 -17.84 3.76
N ALA A 119 9.10 -16.83 4.62
CA ALA A 119 8.77 -15.47 4.21
C ALA A 119 9.81 -14.91 3.23
N VAL A 120 11.10 -15.16 3.49
CA VAL A 120 12.19 -14.76 2.59
C VAL A 120 12.12 -15.51 1.26
N ASP A 121 11.87 -16.83 1.28
CA ASP A 121 11.74 -17.66 0.08
C ASP A 121 10.56 -17.23 -0.80
N LEU A 122 9.47 -16.74 -0.18
CA LEU A 122 8.31 -16.16 -0.87
C LEU A 122 8.52 -14.71 -1.32
N GLY A 123 9.69 -14.11 -1.04
CA GLY A 123 10.04 -12.75 -1.44
C GLY A 123 9.42 -11.65 -0.59
N TYR A 124 8.91 -11.95 0.62
CA TYR A 124 8.40 -10.93 1.53
C TYR A 124 9.53 -10.04 2.05
N ALA A 125 9.33 -8.73 1.95
CA ALA A 125 10.30 -7.74 2.41
C ALA A 125 9.92 -7.22 3.80
N MET A 126 10.81 -7.35 4.78
CA MET A 126 10.64 -6.78 6.12
C MET A 126 11.74 -5.75 6.35
N LEU A 127 11.37 -4.47 6.42
CA LEU A 127 12.31 -3.36 6.37
C LEU A 127 12.12 -2.40 7.53
N PRO A 128 13.20 -1.85 8.11
CA PRO A 128 13.11 -0.69 8.97
C PRO A 128 12.79 0.54 8.12
N SER A 129 11.96 1.45 8.64
CA SER A 129 11.62 2.72 7.98
C SER A 129 12.78 3.71 7.94
N GLY A 130 13.89 3.43 8.63
CA GLY A 130 14.99 4.38 8.82
C GLY A 130 14.67 5.54 9.78
N THR A 131 13.44 5.62 10.31
CA THR A 131 12.95 6.74 11.12
C THR A 131 12.31 6.28 12.43
N SER A 132 11.84 7.23 13.24
CA SER A 132 11.02 6.94 14.44
C SER A 132 9.56 6.59 14.11
N THR A 133 9.16 6.66 12.84
CA THR A 133 7.81 6.31 12.35
C THR A 133 7.84 4.98 11.61
N TYR A 134 6.69 4.38 11.31
CA TYR A 134 6.60 3.13 10.53
C TYR A 134 6.14 3.37 9.08
N TRP A 135 6.15 4.62 8.60
CA TRP A 135 5.71 4.96 7.26
C TRP A 135 6.76 4.63 6.21
N SER A 136 6.31 4.25 5.02
CA SER A 136 7.17 4.11 3.84
C SER A 136 7.87 5.43 3.54
N ASN A 137 9.05 5.37 2.93
CA ASN A 137 9.80 6.51 2.44
C ASN A 137 10.36 6.20 1.04
N HIS A 138 11.17 7.10 0.48
CA HIS A 138 11.78 6.86 -0.84
C HIS A 138 12.58 5.56 -0.92
N GLU A 139 13.39 5.25 0.09
CA GLU A 139 14.23 4.03 0.13
C GLU A 139 13.36 2.78 0.15
N THR A 140 12.37 2.70 1.04
CA THR A 140 11.48 1.53 1.11
C THR A 140 10.63 1.39 -0.17
N MET A 141 10.24 2.51 -0.80
CA MET A 141 9.51 2.48 -2.07
C MET A 141 10.39 2.02 -3.23
N HIS A 142 11.68 2.36 -3.25
CA HIS A 142 12.61 1.79 -4.23
C HIS A 142 12.72 0.27 -4.04
N VAL A 143 12.89 -0.19 -2.80
CA VAL A 143 12.93 -1.63 -2.48
C VAL A 143 11.64 -2.33 -2.91
N LEU A 144 10.47 -1.73 -2.68
CA LEU A 144 9.19 -2.28 -3.15
C LEU A 144 9.19 -2.48 -4.66
N VAL A 145 9.69 -1.49 -5.41
CA VAL A 145 9.70 -1.58 -6.87
C VAL A 145 10.73 -2.58 -7.37
N ASP A 146 11.96 -2.49 -6.86
CA ASP A 146 13.10 -3.29 -7.33
C ASP A 146 12.96 -4.77 -6.97
N ASP A 147 12.42 -5.08 -5.79
CA ASP A 147 12.40 -6.46 -5.29
C ASP A 147 11.05 -7.15 -5.48
N ILE A 148 9.95 -6.40 -5.67
CA ILE A 148 8.60 -6.97 -5.72
C ILE A 148 7.89 -6.62 -7.03
N ILE A 149 7.67 -5.34 -7.32
CA ILE A 149 6.82 -4.91 -8.45
C ILE A 149 7.45 -5.22 -9.80
N ALA A 150 8.70 -4.80 -10.02
CA ALA A 150 9.38 -4.99 -11.30
C ALA A 150 9.68 -6.48 -11.57
N PRO A 151 10.19 -7.28 -10.63
CA PRO A 151 10.40 -8.71 -10.84
C PRO A 151 9.11 -9.46 -11.16
N TYR A 152 7.99 -9.13 -10.51
CA TYR A 152 6.68 -9.68 -10.85
C TYR A 152 6.27 -9.38 -12.30
N PHE A 153 6.46 -8.14 -12.76
CA PHE A 153 6.14 -7.81 -14.15
C PHE A 153 7.05 -8.54 -15.14
N GLU A 154 8.34 -8.62 -14.88
CA GLU A 154 9.27 -9.32 -15.78
C GLU A 154 8.97 -10.82 -15.85
N SER A 155 8.67 -11.49 -14.73
CA SER A 155 8.25 -12.90 -14.75
C SER A 155 6.92 -13.09 -15.47
N THR A 156 5.94 -12.22 -15.21
CA THR A 156 4.62 -12.27 -15.87
C THR A 156 4.72 -12.04 -17.37
N LYS A 157 5.63 -11.17 -17.84
CA LYS A 157 5.88 -10.99 -19.28
C LYS A 157 6.40 -12.27 -19.92
N VAL A 158 7.34 -12.97 -19.26
CA VAL A 158 7.87 -14.25 -19.74
C VAL A 158 6.76 -15.30 -19.80
N GLU A 159 5.95 -15.43 -18.75
CA GLU A 159 4.82 -16.36 -18.70
C GLU A 159 3.79 -16.11 -19.82
N LEU A 160 3.54 -14.84 -20.16
CA LEU A 160 2.63 -14.44 -21.22
C LEU A 160 3.25 -14.44 -22.63
N GLY A 161 4.55 -14.78 -22.76
CA GLY A 161 5.26 -14.75 -24.04
C GLY A 161 5.43 -13.34 -24.63
N LEU A 162 5.48 -12.31 -23.78
CA LEU A 162 5.55 -10.90 -24.18
C LEU A 162 6.99 -10.39 -24.24
N LEU A 163 7.21 -9.33 -25.02
CA LEU A 163 8.50 -8.66 -25.11
C LEU A 163 8.87 -7.98 -23.77
N LYS A 164 10.17 -7.88 -23.48
CA LYS A 164 10.67 -7.14 -22.29
C LYS A 164 10.24 -5.66 -22.30
N SER A 165 10.11 -5.08 -23.49
CA SER A 165 9.63 -3.72 -23.72
C SER A 165 8.13 -3.53 -23.51
N GLN A 166 7.37 -4.61 -23.28
CA GLN A 166 5.94 -4.52 -22.99
C GLN A 166 5.71 -3.63 -21.77
N VAL A 167 4.79 -2.69 -21.93
CA VAL A 167 4.40 -1.76 -20.87
C VAL A 167 3.56 -2.46 -19.83
N SER A 168 3.79 -2.10 -18.57
CA SER A 168 3.02 -2.51 -17.39
C SER A 168 2.48 -1.29 -16.66
N ILE A 169 1.37 -1.44 -15.94
CA ILE A 169 0.73 -0.37 -15.16
C ILE A 169 0.88 -0.69 -13.69
N TRP A 170 1.42 0.27 -12.94
CA TRP A 170 1.40 0.25 -11.48
C TRP A 170 0.52 1.38 -10.97
N LEU A 171 -0.58 1.02 -10.30
CA LEU A 171 -1.58 1.93 -9.75
C LEU A 171 -1.37 2.05 -8.24
N ILE A 172 -1.13 3.26 -7.75
CA ILE A 172 -0.89 3.54 -6.32
C ILE A 172 -1.62 4.82 -5.89
N ASP A 173 -1.83 5.02 -4.59
CA ASP A 173 -2.44 6.24 -4.08
C ASP A 173 -1.58 7.50 -4.37
N CYS A 174 -2.25 8.66 -4.42
CA CYS A 174 -1.62 9.92 -4.78
C CYS A 174 -0.85 10.59 -3.62
N TRP A 175 -0.15 9.81 -2.79
CA TRP A 175 0.61 10.30 -1.64
C TRP A 175 1.86 11.10 -2.04
N SER A 176 2.35 11.97 -1.15
CA SER A 176 3.40 12.95 -1.45
C SER A 176 4.73 12.31 -1.87
N VAL A 177 5.10 11.17 -1.28
CA VAL A 177 6.30 10.41 -1.69
C VAL A 177 6.12 9.83 -3.09
N HIS A 178 4.99 9.19 -3.36
CA HIS A 178 4.70 8.55 -4.66
C HIS A 178 4.62 9.58 -5.79
N LYS A 179 4.13 10.79 -5.50
CA LYS A 179 4.01 11.90 -6.45
C LYS A 179 5.22 12.82 -6.51
N SER A 180 6.24 12.57 -5.70
CA SER A 180 7.43 13.40 -5.68
C SER A 180 8.15 13.36 -7.04
N LYS A 181 8.74 14.49 -7.43
CA LYS A 181 9.51 14.56 -8.68
C LYS A 181 10.69 13.58 -8.66
N ASP A 182 11.31 13.42 -7.50
CA ASP A 182 12.48 12.56 -7.33
C ASP A 182 12.13 11.09 -7.54
N PHE A 183 11.03 10.62 -6.94
CA PHE A 183 10.57 9.24 -7.12
C PHE A 183 10.14 8.98 -8.57
N LEU A 184 9.38 9.89 -9.17
CA LEU A 184 8.94 9.74 -10.57
C LEU A 184 10.09 9.82 -11.57
N ALA A 185 11.11 10.66 -11.31
CA ALA A 185 12.33 10.71 -12.10
C ALA A 185 13.13 9.40 -12.00
N TRP A 186 13.21 8.84 -10.79
CA TRP A 186 13.84 7.54 -10.55
C TRP A 186 13.09 6.42 -11.29
N MET A 187 11.76 6.33 -11.17
CA MET A 187 10.94 5.38 -11.93
C MET A 187 11.18 5.50 -13.44
N LYS A 188 11.17 6.72 -13.99
CA LYS A 188 11.43 6.96 -15.42
C LYS A 188 12.84 6.53 -15.85
N LYS A 189 13.83 6.65 -14.97
CA LYS A 189 15.23 6.30 -15.26
C LYS A 189 15.46 4.78 -15.19
N HIS A 190 14.94 4.13 -14.16
CA HIS A 190 15.25 2.74 -13.81
C HIS A 190 14.19 1.74 -14.32
N HIS A 191 12.93 2.15 -14.40
CA HIS A 191 11.77 1.29 -14.69
C HIS A 191 10.94 1.81 -15.86
N LYS A 192 11.59 2.04 -17.01
CA LYS A 192 11.02 2.73 -18.20
C LYS A 192 9.72 2.13 -18.74
N ASN A 193 9.49 0.83 -18.53
CA ASN A 193 8.33 0.10 -19.03
C ASN A 193 7.20 -0.01 -17.99
N ILE A 194 7.34 0.64 -16.83
CA ILE A 194 6.31 0.69 -15.79
C ILE A 194 5.71 2.10 -15.80
N ILE A 195 4.45 2.21 -16.19
CA ILE A 195 3.69 3.45 -16.11
C ILE A 195 3.03 3.51 -14.73
N VAL A 196 3.39 4.54 -13.96
CA VAL A 196 2.76 4.83 -12.67
C VAL A 196 1.49 5.63 -12.90
N LEU A 197 0.36 5.09 -12.49
CA LEU A 197 -0.92 5.77 -12.42
C LEU A 197 -1.32 5.98 -10.97
N PHE A 198 -2.16 6.99 -10.73
CA PHE A 198 -2.56 7.36 -9.37
C PHE A 198 -4.05 7.16 -9.14
N VAL A 199 -4.39 6.55 -8.01
CA VAL A 199 -5.75 6.64 -7.46
C VAL A 199 -5.95 8.07 -6.97
N PRO A 200 -7.04 8.76 -7.36
CA PRO A 200 -7.23 10.15 -6.97
C PRO A 200 -7.45 10.34 -5.47
N GLY A 201 -6.93 11.47 -4.96
CA GLY A 201 -7.00 11.79 -3.54
C GLY A 201 -8.43 11.96 -3.05
N GLY A 202 -8.74 11.36 -1.89
CA GLY A 202 -10.06 11.43 -1.28
C GLY A 202 -11.14 10.62 -2.03
N CYS A 203 -10.75 9.83 -3.03
CA CYS A 203 -11.65 9.03 -3.87
C CYS A 203 -11.44 7.52 -3.69
N THR A 204 -10.75 7.10 -2.63
CA THR A 204 -10.61 5.71 -2.17
C THR A 204 -11.72 5.31 -1.23
#